data_AF-A0A2N1Q716-F1
#
_entry.id   AF-A0A2N1Q716-F1
#
_cell.length_a   1.000
_cell.length_b   1.000
_cell.length_c   1.000
_cell.angle_alpha   90.00
_cell.angle_beta   90.00
_cell.angle_gamma   90.00
#
_symmetry.space_group_name_H-M   'P 1'
#
loop_
_entity.id
_entity.type
_entity.pdbx_description
1 polymer ?
#
loop_
_entity_poly.entity_id
_entity_poly.type
_entity_poly.pdbx_seq_one_letter_code
_entity_poly.pdbx_strand_id
1 'polypeptide(L)'
;MKNGKKLFVNERAEKYDYLVTKEQPLSYTAESFQKVIINLDYANIDGNNKVIQFTSTLASEGKSTFVSNMAYLLGQKGKKVILIDLDLRKPKLNRVFNVTNRDGLTDYLSGKIDYSQVVRHSDDVGIDFIVAG
;
A
#
# COMPACT_ATOMS: atom_id res chain seq x y z
N MET A 1 6.78 12.54 -46.87
CA MET A 1 5.61 11.84 -46.29
C MET A 1 5.77 11.80 -44.77
N LYS A 2 4.65 11.96 -44.06
CA LYS A 2 4.53 12.46 -42.68
C LYS A 2 5.05 11.52 -41.59
N ASN A 3 5.64 12.16 -40.57
CA ASN A 3 5.74 11.80 -39.16
C ASN A 3 4.82 10.66 -38.68
N GLY A 4 5.40 9.51 -38.37
CA GLY A 4 4.81 8.52 -37.46
C GLY A 4 5.03 8.96 -36.01
N LYS A 5 4.17 9.84 -35.50
CA LYS A 5 4.07 10.10 -34.05
C LYS A 5 3.81 8.75 -33.37
N LYS A 6 4.71 8.33 -32.46
CA LYS A 6 4.43 7.27 -31.47
C LYS A 6 3.15 7.64 -30.73
N LEU A 7 2.05 6.98 -31.09
CA LEU A 7 0.75 7.09 -30.45
C LEU A 7 0.84 6.33 -29.12
N PHE A 8 1.02 7.09 -28.04
CA PHE A 8 0.70 6.74 -26.66
C PHE A 8 1.28 5.43 -26.11
N VAL A 9 2.50 5.51 -25.56
CA VAL A 9 2.86 4.76 -24.36
C VAL A 9 3.25 5.78 -23.29
N ASN A 10 2.27 6.55 -22.85
CA ASN A 10 2.31 7.16 -21.52
C ASN A 10 1.28 6.36 -20.75
N GLU A 11 1.70 5.30 -20.06
CA GLU A 11 0.98 4.87 -18.86
C GLU A 11 0.93 6.12 -18.00
N ARG A 12 -0.20 6.84 -18.02
CA ARG A 12 -0.41 7.93 -17.09
C ARG A 12 -0.26 7.30 -15.72
N ALA A 13 0.83 7.64 -15.02
CA ALA A 13 0.83 7.65 -13.58
C ALA A 13 -0.23 8.70 -13.18
N GLU A 14 -1.51 8.35 -13.32
CA GLU A 14 -2.58 9.11 -12.70
C GLU A 14 -2.22 9.12 -11.22
N LYS A 15 -1.92 10.31 -10.69
CA LYS A 15 -1.68 10.53 -9.28
C LYS A 15 -2.98 10.23 -8.55
N TYR A 16 -3.20 8.96 -8.24
CA TYR A 16 -4.27 8.54 -7.36
C TYR A 16 -3.84 8.92 -5.95
N ASP A 17 -4.53 9.90 -5.37
CA ASP A 17 -4.32 10.32 -4.00
C ASP A 17 -4.85 9.24 -3.04
N TYR A 18 -4.07 8.17 -2.90
CA TYR A 18 -4.39 7.05 -2.02
C TYR A 18 -4.09 7.34 -0.56
N LEU A 19 -3.38 8.42 -0.24
CA LEU A 19 -2.85 8.70 1.11
C LEU A 19 -3.42 10.01 1.67
N VAL A 20 -4.75 10.10 1.79
CA VAL A 20 -5.45 11.25 2.40
C VAL A 20 -4.92 11.63 3.78
N THR A 21 -4.47 10.66 4.59
CA THR A 21 -3.89 10.90 5.92
C THR A 21 -2.51 11.57 5.87
N LYS A 22 -1.81 11.45 4.74
CA LYS A 22 -0.57 12.16 4.46
C LYS A 22 -0.85 13.54 3.87
N GLU A 23 -1.73 13.61 2.87
CA GLU A 23 -2.02 14.85 2.15
C GLU A 23 -2.85 15.85 3.00
N GLN A 24 -3.74 15.35 3.86
CA GLN A 24 -4.66 16.15 4.68
C GLN A 24 -4.68 15.67 6.14
N PRO A 25 -3.57 15.82 6.89
CA PRO A 25 -3.40 15.22 8.22
C PRO A 25 -4.33 15.79 9.30
N LEU A 26 -4.88 17.00 9.10
CA LEU A 26 -5.80 17.67 10.02
C LEU A 26 -7.29 17.51 9.62
N SER A 27 -7.59 16.63 8.66
CA SER A 27 -8.97 16.40 8.21
C SER A 27 -9.76 15.49 9.15
N TYR A 28 -11.10 15.62 9.14
CA TYR A 28 -11.99 14.66 9.82
C TYR A 28 -11.79 13.21 9.37
N THR A 29 -11.41 13.02 8.10
CA THR A 29 -11.05 11.69 7.58
C THR A 29 -9.81 11.16 8.28
N ALA A 30 -8.75 11.97 8.40
CA ALA A 30 -7.53 11.58 9.10
C ALA A 30 -7.78 11.28 10.59
N GLU A 31 -8.59 12.09 11.28
CA GLU A 31 -9.01 11.79 12.65
C GLU A 31 -9.77 10.46 12.77
N SER A 32 -10.59 10.13 11.77
CA SER A 32 -11.32 8.85 11.75
C SER A 32 -10.37 7.66 11.63
N PHE A 33 -9.30 7.76 10.82
CA PHE A 33 -8.24 6.76 10.80
C PHE A 33 -7.49 6.66 12.12
N GLN A 34 -7.20 7.78 12.79
CA GLN A 34 -6.56 7.77 14.12
C GLN A 34 -7.42 7.03 15.15
N LYS A 35 -8.75 7.19 15.13
CA LYS A 35 -9.67 6.44 15.99
C LYS A 35 -9.59 4.93 15.75
N VAL A 36 -9.44 4.49 14.50
CA VAL A 36 -9.23 3.06 14.18
C VAL A 36 -7.92 2.56 14.79
N ILE A 37 -6.82 3.31 14.70
CA ILE A 37 -5.54 2.90 15.29
C ILE A 37 -5.67 2.71 16.80
N ILE A 38 -6.31 3.65 17.49
CA ILE A 38 -6.54 3.56 18.93
C ILE A 38 -7.33 2.30 19.28
N ASN A 39 -8.38 1.98 18.51
CA ASN A 39 -9.17 0.77 18.71
C ASN A 39 -8.36 -0.51 18.44
N LEU A 40 -7.47 -0.49 17.43
CA LEU A 40 -6.57 -1.61 17.14
C LEU A 40 -5.54 -1.81 18.25
N ASP A 41 -4.97 -0.73 18.78
CA ASP A 41 -4.05 -0.78 19.92
C ASP A 41 -4.75 -1.34 21.16
N TYR A 42 -6.01 -0.94 21.41
CA TYR A 42 -6.81 -1.48 22.51
C TYR A 42 -7.15 -2.97 22.32
N ALA A 43 -7.53 -3.38 21.11
CA ALA A 43 -7.78 -4.78 20.78
C ALA A 43 -6.51 -5.65 20.85
N ASN A 44 -5.33 -5.03 20.83
CA ASN A 44 -4.03 -5.67 20.90
C ASN A 44 -3.27 -5.27 22.18
N ILE A 45 -3.96 -5.14 23.31
CA ILE A 45 -3.39 -4.68 24.58
C ILE A 45 -2.19 -5.52 25.06
N ASP A 46 -2.22 -6.83 24.79
CA ASP A 46 -1.13 -7.76 25.12
C ASP A 46 0.04 -7.71 24.13
N GLY A 47 -0.10 -6.97 23.02
CA GLY A 47 0.95 -6.75 22.01
C GLY A 47 1.30 -7.99 21.16
N ASN A 48 0.52 -9.06 21.26
CA ASN A 48 0.83 -10.34 20.61
C ASN A 48 0.42 -10.41 19.13
N ASN A 49 -0.50 -9.55 18.68
CA ASN A 49 -0.96 -9.54 17.29
C ASN A 49 -0.09 -8.59 16.46
N LYS A 50 0.75 -9.15 15.59
CA LYS A 50 1.62 -8.38 14.67
C LYS A 50 1.17 -8.41 13.21
N VAL A 51 0.20 -9.28 12.91
CA VAL A 51 -0.31 -9.50 11.55
C VAL A 51 -1.80 -9.19 11.54
N ILE A 52 -2.21 -8.28 10.66
CA ILE A 52 -3.61 -7.88 10.47
C ILE A 52 -3.95 -8.05 8.99
N GLN A 53 -4.97 -8.85 8.71
CA GLN A 53 -5.51 -9.00 7.36
C GLN A 53 -6.73 -8.11 7.19
N PHE A 54 -6.77 -7.35 6.09
CA PHE A 54 -7.92 -6.56 5.70
C PHE A 54 -8.62 -7.21 4.50
N THR A 55 -9.92 -7.45 4.64
CA THR A 55 -10.77 -8.00 3.59
C THR A 55 -12.12 -7.26 3.56
N SER A 56 -12.92 -7.54 2.54
CA SER A 56 -14.20 -6.85 2.28
C SER A 56 -15.06 -7.79 1.45
N THR A 57 -16.37 -7.58 1.50
CA THR A 57 -17.33 -8.43 0.81
C THR A 57 -17.33 -8.20 -0.69
N LEU A 58 -17.03 -6.98 -1.15
CA LEU A 58 -17.07 -6.59 -2.55
C LEU A 58 -15.75 -5.97 -3.05
N ALA A 59 -15.62 -5.93 -4.37
CA ALA A 59 -14.59 -5.15 -5.03
C ALA A 59 -14.91 -3.65 -4.93
N SER A 60 -13.86 -2.82 -4.94
CA SER A 60 -13.98 -1.34 -4.96
C SER A 60 -14.56 -0.69 -3.69
N GLU A 61 -14.61 -1.39 -2.56
CA GLU A 61 -15.02 -0.81 -1.25
C GLU A 61 -13.92 0.01 -0.55
N GLY A 62 -12.85 0.39 -1.26
CA GLY A 62 -11.81 1.25 -0.71
C GLY A 62 -10.77 0.57 0.18
N LYS A 63 -10.76 -0.76 0.31
CA LYS A 63 -9.74 -1.53 1.06
C LYS A 63 -8.31 -1.03 0.86
N SER A 64 -7.83 -0.99 -0.37
CA SER A 64 -6.43 -0.63 -0.66
C SER A 64 -6.11 0.79 -0.19
N THR A 65 -7.04 1.73 -0.37
CA THR A 65 -6.94 3.09 0.18
C THR A 65 -6.87 3.06 1.70
N PHE A 66 -7.81 2.35 2.34
CA PHE A 66 -7.87 2.25 3.79
C PHE A 66 -6.57 1.68 4.39
N VAL A 67 -6.12 0.53 3.89
CA VAL A 67 -4.94 -0.16 4.40
C VAL A 67 -3.67 0.67 4.18
N SER A 68 -3.55 1.37 3.05
CA SER A 68 -2.39 2.23 2.77
C SER A 68 -2.29 3.40 3.75
N ASN A 69 -3.42 4.05 4.06
CA ASN A 69 -3.47 5.12 5.06
C ASN A 69 -3.18 4.61 6.47
N MET A 70 -3.72 3.45 6.81
CA MET A 70 -3.44 2.78 8.09
C MET A 70 -1.94 2.49 8.24
N ALA A 71 -1.31 1.92 7.21
CA ALA A 71 0.10 1.59 7.22
C ALA A 71 0.98 2.85 7.36
N TYR A 72 0.68 3.91 6.60
CA TYR A 72 1.35 5.20 6.73
C TYR A 72 1.26 5.73 8.16
N LEU A 73 0.07 5.82 8.75
CA LEU A 73 -0.11 6.36 10.08
C LEU A 73 0.58 5.52 11.18
N LEU A 74 0.59 4.20 11.04
CA LEU A 74 1.33 3.33 11.95
C LEU A 74 2.85 3.56 11.84
N GLY A 75 3.37 3.74 10.62
CA GLY A 75 4.76 4.14 10.37
C GLY A 75 5.10 5.48 11.01
N GLN A 76 4.24 6.50 10.85
CA GLN A 76 4.40 7.82 11.47
C GLN A 76 4.37 7.78 13.01
N LYS A 77 3.77 6.75 13.62
CA LYS A 77 3.83 6.50 15.07
C LYS A 77 5.09 5.72 15.50
N GLY A 78 6.07 5.56 14.61
CA GLY A 78 7.34 4.88 14.87
C GLY A 78 7.26 3.35 14.88
N LYS A 79 6.15 2.75 14.39
CA LYS A 79 6.04 1.30 14.28
C LYS A 79 6.81 0.82 13.04
N LYS A 80 7.47 -0.33 13.13
CA LYS A 80 8.01 -1.05 11.97
C LYS A 80 6.85 -1.73 11.25
N VAL A 81 6.52 -1.25 10.05
CA VAL A 81 5.36 -1.70 9.27
C VAL A 81 5.83 -2.22 7.92
N ILE A 82 5.30 -3.39 7.54
CA ILE A 82 5.38 -3.90 6.18
C ILE A 82 3.96 -4.09 5.63
N LEU A 83 3.67 -3.50 4.47
CA LEU A 83 2.39 -3.65 3.78
C LEU A 83 2.50 -4.60 2.60
N ILE A 84 1.73 -5.69 2.60
CA ILE A 84 1.79 -6.75 1.59
C ILE A 84 0.49 -6.75 0.76
N ASP A 85 0.59 -6.63 -0.57
CA ASP A 85 -0.55 -6.75 -1.47
C ASP A 85 -0.84 -8.23 -1.76
N LEU A 86 -1.95 -8.74 -1.21
CA LEU A 86 -2.44 -10.10 -1.43
C LEU A 86 -3.56 -10.17 -2.49
N ASP A 87 -3.93 -9.05 -3.13
CA ASP A 87 -4.89 -9.05 -4.25
C ASP A 87 -4.16 -9.31 -5.58
N LEU A 88 -3.91 -10.57 -5.87
CA LEU A 88 -3.23 -11.00 -7.10
C LEU A 88 -4.05 -10.76 -8.37
N ARG A 89 -5.35 -10.48 -8.26
CA ARG A 89 -6.26 -10.35 -9.41
C ARG A 89 -6.34 -8.91 -9.91
N LYS A 90 -6.41 -7.94 -9.00
CA LYS A 90 -6.48 -6.51 -9.34
C LYS A 90 -5.60 -5.69 -8.38
N PRO A 91 -4.27 -5.92 -8.36
CA PRO A 91 -3.38 -5.27 -7.41
C PRO A 91 -3.42 -3.75 -7.55
N LYS A 92 -3.27 -3.07 -6.41
CA LYS A 92 -3.35 -1.60 -6.32
C LYS A 92 -2.16 -0.99 -5.60
N LEU A 93 -1.43 -1.76 -4.79
CA LEU A 93 -0.40 -1.22 -3.94
C LEU A 93 0.76 -0.58 -4.72
N ASN A 94 1.07 -1.14 -5.89
CA ASN A 94 2.09 -0.58 -6.77
C ASN A 94 1.76 0.86 -7.22
N ARG A 95 0.47 1.21 -7.32
CA ARG A 95 0.02 2.57 -7.66
C ARG A 95 0.15 3.53 -6.47
N VAL A 96 -0.10 3.03 -5.25
CA VAL A 96 0.05 3.80 -4.01
C VAL A 96 1.48 4.30 -3.85
N PHE A 97 2.46 3.43 -4.11
CA PHE A 97 3.88 3.75 -3.98
C PHE A 97 4.55 4.21 -5.27
N ASN A 98 3.79 4.39 -6.36
CA ASN A 98 4.29 4.79 -7.67
C ASN A 98 5.46 3.90 -8.19
N VAL A 99 5.28 2.58 -8.13
CA VAL A 99 6.24 1.58 -8.61
C VAL A 99 5.60 0.61 -9.61
N THR A 100 6.45 -0.11 -10.35
CA THR A 100 6.00 -1.22 -11.20
C THR A 100 5.55 -2.42 -10.37
N ASN A 101 4.48 -3.09 -10.80
CA ASN A 101 4.06 -4.38 -10.24
C ASN A 101 4.86 -5.53 -10.88
N ARG A 102 6.16 -5.58 -10.60
CA ARG A 102 7.10 -6.66 -10.94
C ARG A 102 7.88 -7.01 -9.70
N ASP A 103 8.60 -8.13 -9.69
CA ASP A 103 9.44 -8.58 -8.58
C ASP A 103 8.67 -8.51 -7.24
N GLY A 104 7.44 -9.04 -7.26
CA GLY A 104 6.51 -9.01 -6.15
C GLY A 104 6.36 -10.35 -5.45
N LEU A 105 5.29 -10.48 -4.66
CA LEU A 105 5.00 -11.67 -3.88
C LEU A 105 4.94 -12.95 -4.73
N THR A 106 4.30 -12.91 -5.89
CA THR A 106 4.17 -14.09 -6.78
C THR A 106 5.52 -14.55 -7.33
N ASP A 107 6.40 -13.61 -7.69
CA ASP A 107 7.74 -13.90 -8.17
C ASP A 107 8.62 -14.50 -7.06
N TYR A 108 8.51 -13.98 -5.84
CA TYR A 108 9.21 -14.53 -4.66
C TYR A 108 8.73 -15.94 -4.31
N LEU A 109 7.41 -16.14 -4.24
CA LEU A 109 6.82 -17.45 -3.92
C LEU A 109 7.09 -18.49 -5.01
N SER A 110 7.37 -18.08 -6.25
CA SER A 110 7.77 -18.96 -7.35
C SER A 110 9.29 -19.14 -7.47
N GLY A 111 10.09 -18.56 -6.58
CA GLY A 111 11.54 -18.73 -6.53
C GLY A 111 12.31 -17.98 -7.63
N LYS A 112 11.69 -16.98 -8.27
CA LYS A 112 12.34 -16.18 -9.32
C LYS A 112 13.22 -15.05 -8.77
N ILE A 113 12.93 -14.62 -7.54
CA ILE A 113 13.64 -13.54 -6.85
C ILE A 113 13.89 -13.92 -5.39
N ASP A 114 14.89 -13.31 -4.77
CA ASP A 114 15.23 -13.49 -3.37
C ASP A 114 14.50 -12.50 -2.44
N TYR A 115 14.55 -12.76 -1.13
CA TYR A 115 13.94 -11.91 -0.10
C TYR A 115 14.39 -10.45 -0.17
N SER A 116 15.67 -10.19 -0.48
CA SER A 116 16.22 -8.84 -0.61
C SER A 116 15.67 -8.06 -1.80
N GLN A 117 15.01 -8.73 -2.75
CA GLN A 117 14.41 -8.10 -3.93
C GLN A 117 12.91 -7.83 -3.75
N VAL A 118 12.20 -8.67 -2.98
CA VAL A 118 10.75 -8.57 -2.82
C VAL A 118 10.34 -7.48 -1.81
N VAL A 119 11.13 -7.27 -0.76
CA VAL A 119 10.87 -6.23 0.24
C VAL A 119 11.43 -4.91 -0.25
N ARG A 120 10.56 -3.89 -0.35
CA ARG A 120 10.94 -2.54 -0.76
C ARG A 120 10.62 -1.54 0.33
N HIS A 121 11.47 -0.52 0.45
CA HIS A 121 11.24 0.59 1.35
C HIS A 121 10.70 1.80 0.58
N SER A 122 9.75 2.53 1.15
CA SER A 122 9.31 3.82 0.65
C SER A 122 9.81 4.92 1.58
N ASP A 123 10.83 5.67 1.17
CA ASP A 123 11.35 6.82 1.96
C ASP A 123 10.26 7.89 2.17
N ASP A 124 9.37 8.04 1.19
CA ASP A 124 8.30 9.03 1.21
C ASP A 124 7.19 8.70 2.22
N VAL A 125 6.98 7.42 2.53
CA VAL A 125 5.92 6.95 3.45
C VAL A 125 6.51 6.41 4.76
N GLY A 126 7.81 6.08 4.79
CA GLY A 126 8.54 5.59 5.96
C GLY A 126 8.23 4.13 6.34
N ILE A 127 7.77 3.32 5.39
CA ILE A 127 7.39 1.91 5.62
C ILE A 127 7.92 0.98 4.55
N ASP A 128 7.99 -0.31 4.89
CA ASP A 128 8.28 -1.36 3.93
C ASP A 128 6.99 -1.83 3.24
N PHE A 129 7.13 -2.37 2.03
CA PHE A 129 6.01 -2.93 1.29
C PHE A 129 6.43 -4.05 0.33
N ILE A 130 5.47 -4.89 -0.02
CA ILE A 130 5.57 -5.94 -1.02
C ILE A 130 4.37 -5.81 -1.96
N VAL A 131 4.63 -5.57 -3.25
CA VAL A 131 3.60 -5.58 -4.30
C VAL A 131 3.20 -7.01 -4.68
N ALA A 132 2.06 -7.19 -5.32
CA ALA A 132 1.54 -8.52 -5.64
C ALA A 132 2.51 -9.32 -6.56
N GLY A 133 3.08 -8.65 -7.57
CA GLY A 133 3.83 -9.32 -8.63
C GLY A 133 2.90 -9.89 -9.70
#